data_AF-A0AAV8TY87-F1
#
_entry.id   AF-A0AAV8TY87-F1
#
_cell.length_a   1.000
_cell.length_b   1.000
_cell.length_c   1.000
_cell.angle_alpha   90.00
_cell.angle_beta   90.00
_cell.angle_gamma   90.00
#
_symmetry.space_group_name_H-M   'P 1'
#
loop_
_entity.id
_entity.type
_entity.pdbx_description
1 polymer ?
#
loop_
_entity_poly.entity_id
_entity_poly.type
_entity_poly.pdbx_seq_one_letter_code
_entity_poly.pdbx_strand_id
1 'polypeptide(L)'
;MMTEVEDRTSIEYQRLTWDALRKSINELVNKVNAMNIKNIIPELFYENLIRGRGLFCQSCVKSLMASPGFTDAFAALVAVVNTRFPEVGDLLLRRMVLQLKGAYKRNDKHQLLTAVKFVAHLVNQQVAR
;
A
#
# COMPACT_ATOMS: atom_id res chain seq x y z
N MET A 1 -12.21 26.26 -13.11
CA MET A 1 -10.80 26.28 -13.59
C MET A 1 -9.94 26.17 -12.35
N MET A 2 -9.13 25.12 -12.23
CA MET A 2 -8.12 25.07 -11.17
C MET A 2 -7.12 26.17 -11.47
N THR A 3 -6.98 27.14 -10.58
CA THR A 3 -5.86 28.06 -10.60
C THR A 3 -4.60 27.21 -10.60
N GLU A 4 -3.82 27.30 -11.68
CA GLU A 4 -2.48 26.74 -11.71
C GLU A 4 -1.69 27.45 -10.61
N VAL A 5 -1.61 26.82 -9.44
CA VAL A 5 -0.73 27.27 -8.38
C VAL A 5 0.67 26.95 -8.86
N GLU A 6 1.26 27.85 -9.65
CA GLU A 6 2.58 27.67 -10.25
C GLU A 6 3.68 27.60 -9.17
N ASP A 7 3.45 28.23 -8.02
CA ASP A 7 4.36 28.18 -6.88
C ASP A 7 4.32 26.81 -6.20
N ARG A 8 5.30 25.98 -6.56
CA ARG A 8 5.51 24.64 -6.01
C ARG A 8 5.88 24.63 -4.53
N THR A 9 6.32 25.77 -3.97
CA THR A 9 6.69 25.89 -2.56
C THR A 9 5.51 26.24 -1.67
N SER A 10 4.44 26.80 -2.24
CA SER A 10 3.22 27.18 -1.52
C SER A 10 2.59 25.99 -0.76
N ILE A 11 1.98 26.29 0.39
CA ILE A 11 1.30 25.28 1.22
C ILE A 11 0.10 24.69 0.45
N GLU A 12 -0.58 25.52 -0.33
CA GLU A 12 -1.73 25.17 -1.16
C GLU A 12 -1.35 24.15 -2.22
N TYR A 13 -0.27 24.39 -2.97
CA TYR A 13 0.23 23.45 -3.97
C TYR A 13 0.68 22.12 -3.33
N GLN A 14 1.39 22.19 -2.20
CA GLN A 14 1.85 20.98 -1.51
C GLN A 14 0.70 20.12 -1.00
N ARG A 15 -0.38 20.73 -0.51
CA ARG A 15 -1.62 20.05 -0.10
C ARG A 15 -2.36 19.47 -1.29
N LEU A 16 -2.53 20.24 -2.37
CA LEU A 16 -3.19 19.78 -3.59
C LEU A 16 -2.49 18.55 -4.19
N THR A 17 -1.16 18.61 -4.32
CA THR A 17 -0.36 17.49 -4.84
C THR A 17 -0.34 16.30 -3.89
N TRP A 18 -0.39 16.53 -2.58
CA TRP A 18 -0.51 15.45 -1.59
C TRP A 18 -1.86 14.72 -1.68
N ASP A 19 -2.95 15.47 -1.81
CA ASP A 19 -4.29 14.89 -1.96
C ASP A 19 -4.44 14.13 -3.29
N ALA A 20 -3.85 14.65 -4.37
CA ALA A 20 -3.78 13.96 -5.65
C ALA A 20 -3.01 12.64 -5.54
N LEU A 21 -1.81 12.66 -4.94
CA LEU A 21 -0.98 11.47 -4.68
C LEU A 21 -1.74 10.43 -3.86
N ARG A 22 -2.44 10.88 -2.79
CA ARG A 22 -3.27 10.01 -1.96
C ARG A 22 -4.41 9.37 -2.75
N LYS A 23 -5.11 10.12 -3.60
CA LYS A 23 -6.19 9.58 -4.42
C LYS A 23 -5.67 8.56 -5.42
N SER A 24 -4.62 8.92 -6.19
CA SER A 24 -4.02 8.07 -7.19
C SER A 24 -3.56 6.71 -6.61
N ILE A 25 -2.76 6.74 -5.55
CA ILE A 25 -2.30 5.51 -4.88
C ILE A 25 -3.48 4.65 -4.41
N ASN A 26 -4.50 5.26 -3.80
CA ASN A 26 -5.66 4.49 -3.32
C ASN A 26 -6.44 3.84 -4.46
N GLU A 27 -6.64 4.55 -5.57
CA GLU A 27 -7.32 4.01 -6.73
C GLU A 27 -6.56 2.86 -7.36
N LEU A 28 -5.24 3.00 -7.54
CA LEU A 28 -4.37 1.97 -8.11
C LEU A 28 -4.37 0.70 -7.26
N VAL A 29 -4.19 0.84 -5.94
CA VAL A 29 -4.21 -0.31 -5.02
C VAL A 29 -5.58 -0.98 -5.00
N ASN A 30 -6.68 -0.23 -5.00
CA ASN A 30 -8.02 -0.82 -4.99
C ASN A 30 -8.39 -1.56 -6.28
N LYS A 31 -7.83 -1.17 -7.43
CA LYS A 31 -8.10 -1.79 -8.73
C LYS A 31 -7.26 -3.03 -8.99
N VAL A 32 -6.20 -3.28 -8.22
CA VAL A 32 -5.24 -4.36 -8.50
C VAL A 32 -5.86 -5.75 -8.37
N ASN A 33 -5.55 -6.63 -9.33
CA ASN A 33 -5.85 -8.05 -9.31
C ASN A 33 -4.84 -8.82 -10.16
N ALA A 34 -4.91 -10.15 -10.13
CA ALA A 34 -3.96 -11.02 -10.84
C ALA A 34 -3.90 -10.78 -12.36
N MET A 35 -4.99 -10.30 -12.98
CA MET A 35 -5.05 -10.09 -14.43
C MET A 35 -4.45 -8.74 -14.86
N ASN A 36 -4.58 -7.69 -14.03
CA ASN A 36 -4.20 -6.33 -14.40
C ASN A 36 -2.94 -5.79 -13.70
N ILE A 37 -2.35 -6.55 -12.76
CA ILE A 37 -1.19 -6.09 -11.98
C ILE A 37 -0.03 -5.58 -12.83
N LYS A 38 0.19 -6.17 -14.01
CA LYS A 38 1.23 -5.74 -14.97
C LYS A 38 1.02 -4.32 -15.49
N ASN A 39 -0.23 -3.86 -15.57
CA ASN A 39 -0.59 -2.51 -16.00
C ASN A 39 -0.57 -1.52 -14.82
N ILE A 40 -1.00 -1.98 -13.64
CA ILE A 40 -1.01 -1.17 -12.41
C ILE A 40 0.41 -0.81 -11.95
N ILE A 41 1.38 -1.72 -12.08
CA ILE A 41 2.76 -1.50 -11.62
C ILE A 41 3.40 -0.27 -12.26
N PRO A 42 3.43 -0.11 -13.60
CA PRO A 42 3.96 1.10 -14.23
C PRO A 42 3.28 2.38 -13.73
N GLU A 43 1.95 2.42 -13.68
CA GLU A 43 1.20 3.58 -13.18
C GLU A 43 1.58 3.93 -11.74
N LEU A 44 1.71 2.91 -10.88
CA LEU A 44 2.13 3.10 -9.50
C LEU A 44 3.56 3.64 -9.37
N PHE A 45 4.47 3.26 -10.29
CA PHE A 45 5.84 3.76 -10.29
C PHE A 45 6.00 5.17 -10.88
N TYR A 46 4.99 5.70 -11.58
CA TYR A 46 4.94 7.12 -11.93
C TYR A 46 4.60 7.99 -10.71
N GLU A 47 4.01 7.42 -9.66
CA GLU A 47 3.72 8.12 -8.41
C GLU A 47 4.95 8.25 -7.50
N ASN A 48 5.00 9.30 -6.70
CA ASN A 48 6.09 9.50 -5.74
C ASN A 48 5.91 8.60 -4.50
N LEU A 49 6.26 7.32 -4.62
CA LEU A 49 6.15 6.32 -3.55
C LEU A 49 7.08 6.60 -2.35
N ILE A 50 8.17 7.34 -2.52
CA ILE A 50 9.03 7.73 -1.38
C ILE A 50 8.30 8.73 -0.48
N ARG A 51 7.72 9.78 -1.06
CA ARG A 51 6.84 10.73 -0.37
C ARG A 51 5.58 10.04 0.14
N GLY A 52 5.00 9.17 -0.68
CA GLY A 52 3.73 8.48 -0.46
C GLY A 52 3.81 7.15 0.30
N ARG A 53 4.97 6.71 0.82
CA ARG A 53 5.15 5.36 1.39
C ARG A 53 4.13 5.02 2.47
N GLY A 54 3.79 5.99 3.31
CA GLY A 54 2.79 5.85 4.35
C GLY A 54 1.37 5.69 3.80
N LEU A 55 1.06 6.38 2.70
CA LEU A 55 -0.22 6.31 1.98
C LEU A 55 -0.36 4.95 1.29
N PHE A 56 0.68 4.50 0.59
CA PHE A 56 0.72 3.17 -0.04
C PHE A 56 0.51 2.06 0.98
N CYS A 57 1.29 2.05 2.07
CA CYS A 57 1.15 1.04 3.11
C CYS A 57 -0.24 1.06 3.76
N GLN A 58 -0.79 2.26 3.99
CA GLN A 58 -2.14 2.39 4.56
C GLN A 58 -3.20 1.88 3.59
N SER A 59 -3.04 2.15 2.29
CA SER A 59 -3.94 1.69 1.25
C SER A 59 -3.94 0.16 1.18
N CYS A 60 -2.78 -0.47 1.07
CA CYS A 60 -2.66 -1.93 1.04
C CYS A 60 -3.32 -2.60 2.26
N VAL A 61 -3.06 -2.09 3.47
CA VAL A 61 -3.67 -2.63 4.69
C VAL A 61 -5.19 -2.50 4.68
N LYS A 62 -5.73 -1.35 4.25
CA LYS A 62 -7.17 -1.13 4.18
C LYS A 62 -7.83 -2.03 3.14
N SER A 63 -7.28 -2.09 1.93
CA SER A 63 -7.80 -2.92 0.84
C SER A 63 -7.71 -4.41 1.18
N LEU A 64 -6.65 -4.84 1.87
CA LEU A 64 -6.52 -6.19 2.41
C LEU A 64 -7.64 -6.53 3.40
N MET A 65 -7.94 -5.63 4.35
CA MET A 65 -9.00 -5.87 5.35
C MET A 65 -10.40 -5.83 4.73
N ALA A 66 -10.61 -4.99 3.71
CA ALA A 66 -11.86 -4.93 2.97
C ALA A 66 -12.05 -6.13 2.04
N SER A 67 -10.96 -6.73 1.54
CA SER A 67 -11.02 -7.81 0.56
C SER A 67 -9.92 -8.87 0.78
N PRO A 68 -10.05 -9.72 1.83
CA PRO A 68 -9.05 -10.75 2.17
C PRO A 68 -8.80 -11.80 1.06
N GLY A 69 -9.74 -11.92 0.10
CA GLY A 69 -9.65 -12.82 -1.05
C GLY A 69 -8.51 -12.48 -2.03
N PHE A 70 -8.05 -11.23 -2.07
CA PHE A 70 -7.00 -10.75 -3.00
C PHE A 70 -5.63 -10.60 -2.33
N THR A 71 -5.40 -11.35 -1.26
CA THR A 71 -4.17 -11.36 -0.45
C THR A 71 -2.91 -11.60 -1.29
N ASP A 72 -3.02 -12.48 -2.28
CA ASP A 72 -1.98 -12.83 -3.24
C ASP A 72 -1.63 -11.68 -4.19
N ALA A 73 -2.65 -11.00 -4.76
CA ALA A 73 -2.46 -9.86 -5.65
C ALA A 73 -1.80 -8.67 -4.91
N PHE A 74 -2.25 -8.38 -3.69
CA PHE A 74 -1.62 -7.34 -2.86
C PHE A 74 -0.18 -7.71 -2.49
N ALA A 75 0.10 -8.97 -2.16
CA ALA A 75 1.46 -9.40 -1.85
C ALA A 75 2.40 -9.31 -3.05
N ALA A 76 1.92 -9.68 -4.25
CA ALA A 76 2.68 -9.53 -5.49
C ALA A 76 2.98 -8.05 -5.80
N LEU A 77 2.01 -7.15 -5.59
CA LEU A 77 2.21 -5.71 -5.77
C LEU A 77 3.30 -5.18 -4.83
N VAL A 78 3.20 -5.53 -3.54
CA VAL A 78 4.19 -5.16 -2.53
C VAL A 78 5.57 -5.73 -2.86
N ALA A 79 5.65 -6.97 -3.34
CA ALA A 79 6.91 -7.60 -3.71
C ALA A 79 7.64 -6.83 -4.82
N VAL A 80 6.91 -6.42 -5.86
CA VAL A 80 7.49 -5.62 -6.94
C VAL A 80 7.94 -4.25 -6.43
N VAL A 81 7.14 -3.57 -5.61
CA VAL A 81 7.53 -2.29 -4.99
C VAL A 81 8.78 -2.47 -4.12
N ASN A 82 8.88 -3.55 -3.35
CA ASN A 82 10.00 -3.87 -2.47
C ASN A 82 11.33 -4.05 -3.23
N THR A 83 11.29 -4.50 -4.49
CA THR A 83 12.52 -4.61 -5.31
C THR A 83 13.18 -3.27 -5.62
N ARG A 84 12.41 -2.17 -5.59
CA ARG A 84 12.87 -0.81 -5.91
C ARG A 84 13.00 0.06 -4.66
N PHE A 85 12.09 -0.12 -3.71
CA PHE A 85 11.97 0.69 -2.50
C PHE A 85 11.83 -0.21 -1.26
N PRO A 86 12.91 -0.86 -0.79
CA PRO A 86 12.86 -1.79 0.35
C PRO A 86 12.29 -1.14 1.63
N GLU A 87 12.54 0.16 1.85
CA GLU A 87 12.01 0.91 2.98
C GLU A 87 10.47 0.99 3.00
N VAL A 88 9.81 0.85 1.84
CA VAL A 88 8.35 0.77 1.75
C VAL A 88 7.86 -0.60 2.23
N GLY A 89 8.54 -1.68 1.83
CA GLY A 89 8.24 -3.03 2.29
C GLY A 89 8.44 -3.18 3.80
N ASP A 90 9.56 -2.67 4.33
CA ASP A 90 9.85 -2.66 5.76
C ASP A 90 8.78 -1.90 6.58
N LEU A 91 8.33 -0.74 6.08
CA LEU A 91 7.27 0.03 6.72
C LEU A 91 5.96 -0.75 6.76
N LEU A 92 5.60 -1.42 5.66
CA LEU A 92 4.40 -2.24 5.61
C LEU A 92 4.50 -3.42 6.60
N LEU A 93 5.62 -4.14 6.63
CA LEU A 93 5.83 -5.26 7.54
C LEU A 93 5.71 -4.84 9.00
N ARG A 94 6.33 -3.73 9.39
CA ARG A 94 6.20 -3.19 10.76
C ARG A 94 4.74 -2.89 11.12
N ARG A 95 3.96 -2.34 10.18
CA ARG A 95 2.52 -2.09 10.38
C ARG A 95 1.71 -3.39 10.48
N MET A 96 2.02 -4.39 9.67
CA MET A 96 1.37 -5.70 9.73
C MET A 96 1.62 -6.41 11.06
N VAL A 97 2.85 -6.35 11.60
CA VAL A 97 3.17 -6.90 12.92
C VAL A 97 2.36 -6.21 14.03
N LEU A 98 2.24 -4.88 13.98
CA LEU A 98 1.42 -4.14 14.94
C LEU A 98 -0.06 -4.52 14.83
N GLN A 99 -0.57 -4.70 13.62
CA GLN A 99 -1.96 -5.11 13.39
C GLN A 99 -2.23 -6.52 13.89
N LEU A 100 -1.31 -7.46 13.65
CA LEU A 100 -1.37 -8.83 14.17
C LEU A 100 -1.40 -8.85 15.69
N LYS A 101 -0.49 -8.12 16.36
CA LYS A 101 -0.47 -8.00 17.82
C LYS A 101 -1.77 -7.39 18.36
N GLY A 102 -2.29 -6.36 17.68
CA GLY A 102 -3.54 -5.71 18.06
C GLY A 102 -4.76 -6.63 17.90
N ALA A 103 -4.86 -7.35 16.78
CA ALA A 103 -5.94 -8.31 16.53
C ALA A 103 -5.93 -9.45 17.55
N TYR A 104 -4.74 -9.99 17.86
CA TYR A 104 -4.57 -11.01 18.89
C TYR A 104 -5.05 -10.53 20.27
N LYS A 105 -4.61 -9.32 20.70
CA LYS A 105 -5.02 -8.75 21.99
C LYS A 105 -6.53 -8.50 22.10
N ARG A 106 -7.18 -8.15 21.00
CA ARG A 106 -8.64 -7.92 20.95
C ARG A 106 -9.45 -9.19 20.72
N ASN A 107 -8.80 -10.34 20.56
CA ASN A 107 -9.42 -11.60 20.14
C ASN A 107 -10.21 -11.48 18.82
N ASP A 108 -9.75 -10.61 17.90
CA ASP A 108 -10.34 -10.44 16.57
C ASP A 108 -9.79 -11.51 15.63
N LYS A 109 -10.46 -12.67 15.62
CA LYS A 109 -10.07 -13.82 14.81
C LYS A 109 -10.02 -13.50 13.32
N HIS A 110 -10.94 -12.68 12.81
CA HIS A 110 -11.02 -12.38 11.39
C HIS A 110 -9.82 -11.54 10.95
N GLN A 111 -9.52 -10.45 11.65
CA GLN A 111 -8.34 -9.63 11.35
C GLN A 111 -7.04 -10.41 11.54
N LEU A 112 -6.97 -11.24 12.57
CA LEU A 112 -5.79 -12.05 12.85
C LEU A 112 -5.48 -13.02 11.70
N LEU A 113 -6.47 -13.78 11.24
CA LEU A 113 -6.30 -14.72 10.13
C LEU A 113 -5.91 -14.02 8.83
N THR A 114 -6.55 -12.90 8.50
CA THR A 114 -6.21 -12.10 7.32
C THR A 114 -4.78 -11.57 7.39
N ALA A 115 -4.37 -11.03 8.54
CA ALA A 115 -3.00 -10.53 8.74
C ALA A 115 -1.96 -11.65 8.65
N VAL A 116 -2.20 -12.81 9.28
CA VAL A 116 -1.31 -13.97 9.22
C VAL A 116 -1.17 -14.49 7.79
N LYS A 117 -2.29 -14.65 7.07
CA LYS A 117 -2.29 -15.09 5.67
C LYS A 117 -1.49 -14.13 4.80
N PHE A 118 -1.69 -12.83 4.97
CA PHE A 118 -0.95 -11.82 4.20
C PHE A 118 0.56 -11.86 4.49
N VAL A 119 0.96 -11.97 5.76
CA VAL A 119 2.37 -12.13 6.14
C VAL A 119 2.98 -13.40 5.51
N ALA A 120 2.25 -14.51 5.49
CA ALA A 120 2.70 -15.73 4.83
C ALA A 120 2.94 -15.52 3.31
N HIS A 121 2.05 -14.79 2.63
CA HIS A 121 2.28 -14.41 1.23
C HIS A 121 3.50 -13.51 1.06
N LEU A 122 3.75 -12.56 1.96
CA LEU A 122 4.94 -11.70 1.90
C LEU A 122 6.25 -12.50 2.12
N VAL A 123 6.22 -13.52 2.97
CA VAL A 123 7.35 -14.46 3.12
C VAL A 123 7.56 -15.27 1.84
N ASN A 124 6.49 -15.81 1.24
CA ASN A 124 6.59 -16.53 -0.03
C ASN A 124 7.18 -15.68 -1.17
N GLN A 125 6.93 -14.38 -1.15
CA GLN A 125 7.47 -13.42 -2.12
C GLN A 125 8.84 -12.84 -1.70
N GLN A 126 9.47 -13.38 -0.65
CA GLN A 126 10.78 -12.94 -0.13
C GLN A 126 10.85 -11.45 0.27
N VAL A 127 9.71 -10.85 0.62
CA VAL A 127 9.62 -9.48 1.14
C VAL A 127 9.98 -9.47 2.62
N ALA A 128 9.40 -10.38 3.39
CA ALA A 128 9.84 -10.67 4.75
C ALA A 128 10.87 -11.80 4.71
N ARG A 129 12.01 -11.59 5.34
CA ARG A 129 13.07 -12.59 5.52
C ARG A 129 13.20 -12.93 7.00
#